data_AF-A0A6J4X6R1-F1
#
_entry.id   AF-A0A6J4X6R1-F1
#
_cell.length_a   1.000
_cell.length_b   1.000
_cell.length_c   1.000
_cell.angle_alpha   90.00
_cell.angle_beta   90.00
_cell.angle_gamma   90.00
#
_symmetry.space_group_name_H-M   'P 1'
#
loop_
_entity.id
_entity.type
_entity.pdbx_description
1 polymer ?
#
loop_
_entity_poly.entity_id
_entity_poly.type
_entity_poly.pdbx_seq_one_letter_code
_entity_poly.pdbx_strand_id
1 'polypeptide(L)' 'MKINEKLRHLFCRIIMVDLVCVVFFFGFGSVCLAKTVYMGPGETYKSLNAAFSAMSGGDTLIIRDG' A
#
# COMPACT_ATOMS: atom_id res chain seq x y z
N MET A 1 -16.86 -45.47 11.13
CA MET A 1 -16.03 -44.78 10.10
C MET A 1 -16.65 -43.47 9.58
N LYS A 2 -17.48 -42.76 10.37
CA LYS A 2 -18.15 -41.48 9.97
C LYS A 2 -17.52 -40.23 10.62
N ILE A 3 -16.77 -40.39 11.70
CA ILE A 3 -16.10 -39.31 12.44
C ILE A 3 -14.95 -38.71 11.62
N ASN A 4 -14.29 -39.55 10.83
CA ASN A 4 -13.17 -39.25 9.95
C ASN A 4 -13.56 -38.23 8.87
N GLU A 5 -14.79 -38.35 8.35
CA GLU A 5 -15.28 -37.48 7.27
C GLU A 5 -15.69 -36.11 7.78
N LYS A 6 -16.39 -36.05 8.91
CA LYS A 6 -16.76 -34.78 9.55
C LYS A 6 -15.51 -33.99 9.97
N LEU A 7 -14.49 -34.68 10.49
CA LEU A 7 -13.22 -34.07 10.86
C LEU A 7 -12.46 -33.54 9.62
N ARG A 8 -12.44 -34.29 8.52
CA ARG A 8 -11.86 -33.87 7.24
C ARG A 8 -12.52 -32.60 6.69
N HIS A 9 -13.85 -32.52 6.75
CA HIS A 9 -14.59 -31.34 6.31
C HIS A 9 -14.34 -30.13 7.20
N LEU A 10 -14.24 -30.30 8.52
CA LEU A 10 -13.90 -29.19 9.43
C LEU A 10 -12.50 -28.64 9.14
N PHE A 11 -11.52 -29.54 8.96
CA PHE A 11 -10.14 -29.16 8.69
C PHE A 11 -9.98 -28.42 7.35
N CYS A 12 -10.66 -28.90 6.29
CA CYS A 12 -10.67 -28.21 5.00
C CYS A 12 -11.29 -26.80 5.08
N ARG A 13 -12.36 -26.62 5.86
CA ARG A 13 -12.99 -25.30 6.02
C ARG A 13 -12.07 -24.31 6.72
N ILE A 14 -11.32 -24.76 7.73
CA ILE A 14 -10.37 -23.92 8.46
C ILE A 14 -9.23 -23.48 7.54
N ILE A 15 -8.61 -24.41 6.80
CA ILE A 15 -7.51 -24.09 5.87
C ILE A 15 -7.97 -23.13 4.77
N MET A 16 -9.16 -23.32 4.20
CA MET A 16 -9.70 -22.43 3.16
C MET A 16 -9.94 -21.01 3.69
N VAL A 17 -10.49 -20.88 4.89
CA VAL A 17 -10.73 -19.56 5.50
C VAL A 17 -9.41 -18.87 5.80
N ASP A 18 -8.43 -19.60 6.34
CA ASP A 18 -7.11 -19.05 6.63
C ASP A 18 -6.39 -18.57 5.37
N LEU A 19 -6.42 -19.38 4.30
CA LEU A 19 -5.86 -19.03 3.00
C LEU A 19 -6.51 -17.78 2.41
N VAL A 20 -7.84 -17.67 2.47
CA VAL A 20 -8.57 -16.48 1.99
C VAL A 20 -8.22 -15.27 2.83
N CYS A 21 -8.16 -15.38 4.16
CA CYS A 21 -7.75 -14.29 5.03
C CYS A 21 -6.32 -13.83 4.73
N VAL A 22 -5.35 -14.74 4.59
CA VAL A 22 -3.96 -14.39 4.29
C VAL A 22 -3.86 -13.66 2.96
N VAL A 23 -4.54 -14.14 1.90
CA VAL A 23 -4.52 -13.48 0.59
C VAL A 23 -5.20 -12.11 0.63
N PHE A 24 -6.30 -11.95 1.38
CA PHE A 24 -7.02 -10.68 1.45
C PHE A 24 -6.28 -9.64 2.30
N PHE A 25 -5.66 -10.04 3.41
CA PHE A 25 -4.92 -9.13 4.29
C PHE A 25 -3.53 -8.79 3.77
N PHE A 26 -2.83 -9.70 3.08
CA PHE A 26 -1.51 -9.40 2.48
C PHE A 26 -1.58 -8.88 1.04
N GLY A 27 -2.66 -9.13 0.29
CA GLY A 27 -2.75 -8.80 -1.13
C GLY A 27 -3.22 -7.38 -1.47
N PHE A 28 -3.74 -6.61 -0.50
CA PHE A 28 -4.40 -5.32 -0.77
C PHE A 28 -3.67 -4.08 -0.21
N GLY A 29 -2.36 -4.18 0.01
CA GLY A 29 -1.62 -3.22 0.83
C GLY A 29 -0.71 -2.21 0.11
N SER A 30 -0.81 -1.97 -1.19
CA SER A 30 -0.09 -0.84 -1.81
C SER A 30 -0.97 0.40 -1.79
N VAL A 31 -1.07 1.03 -0.62
CA VAL A 31 -1.69 2.35 -0.50
C VAL A 31 -0.80 3.31 -1.28
N CYS A 32 -1.16 3.64 -2.52
CA CYS A 32 -0.51 4.67 -3.32
C CYS A 32 -0.79 6.03 -2.68
N LEU A 33 -0.02 6.36 -1.64
CA LEU A 33 -0.03 7.67 -1.00
C LEU A 33 0.69 8.65 -1.91
N ALA A 34 -0.07 9.30 -2.80
CA ALA A 34 0.42 10.44 -3.56
C ALA A 34 0.79 11.58 -2.60
N LYS A 35 2.06 11.98 -2.60
CA LYS A 35 2.58 13.05 -1.75
C LYS A 35 2.56 14.39 -2.50
N THR A 36 2.25 15.46 -1.77
CA THR A 36 2.42 16.83 -2.27
C THR A 36 3.80 17.36 -1.87
N VAL A 37 4.58 17.79 -2.85
CA VAL A 37 5.90 18.40 -2.69
C VAL A 37 5.77 19.90 -2.96
N TYR A 38 6.25 20.74 -2.03
CA TYR A 38 6.22 22.20 -2.17
C TYR A 38 7.62 22.74 -2.47
N MET A 39 7.70 23.63 -3.45
CA MET A 39 8.93 24.30 -3.86
C MET A 39 8.76 25.82 -3.83
N GLY A 40 9.80 26.52 -3.36
CA GLY A 40 9.86 27.98 -3.31
C GLY A 40 10.96 28.48 -2.37
N PRO A 41 11.20 29.80 -2.28
CA PRO A 41 12.26 30.37 -1.44
C PRO A 41 12.11 30.06 0.06
N GLY A 42 10.86 29.97 0.53
CA GLY A 42 10.49 29.65 1.91
C GLY A 42 10.14 28.17 2.15
N GLU A 43 10.22 27.31 1.13
CA GLU A 43 9.85 25.90 1.22
C GLU A 43 11.06 25.00 1.47
N THR A 44 10.78 23.73 1.79
CA THR A 44 11.81 22.70 1.99
C THR A 44 12.67 22.49 0.73
N TYR A 45 12.06 22.55 -0.45
CA TYR A 45 12.75 22.42 -1.72
C TYR A 45 12.91 23.78 -2.40
N LYS A 46 14.15 24.18 -2.66
CA LYS A 46 14.48 25.48 -3.28
C LYS A 46 14.83 25.37 -4.76
N SER A 47 14.97 24.16 -5.28
CA SER A 47 15.33 23.91 -6.68
C SER A 47 14.52 22.75 -7.25
N LEU A 48 14.25 22.82 -8.57
CA LEU A 48 13.50 21.78 -9.28
C LEU A 48 14.17 20.41 -9.12
N ASN A 49 15.49 20.36 -9.22
CA ASN A 49 16.22 19.08 -9.14
C ASN A 49 16.04 18.42 -7.76
N ALA A 50 16.07 19.20 -6.68
CA ALA A 50 15.83 18.68 -5.34
C ALA A 50 14.39 18.18 -5.17
N ALA A 51 13.41 18.93 -5.68
CA ALA A 51 12.00 18.54 -5.64
C ALA A 51 11.75 17.24 -6.42
N PHE A 52 12.23 17.15 -7.67
CA PHE A 52 12.09 15.94 -8.49
C PHE A 52 12.79 14.73 -7.90
N SER A 53 13.97 14.90 -7.30
CA SER A 53 14.67 13.80 -6.62
C SER A 53 13.89 13.21 -5.44
N ALA A 54 12.98 13.99 -4.86
CA ALA A 54 12.15 13.60 -3.72
C ALA A 54 10.75 13.12 -4.12
N MET A 55 10.39 13.20 -5.40
CA MET A 55 9.10 12.79 -5.92
C MET A 55 9.13 11.35 -6.44
N SER A 56 8.02 10.66 -6.28
CA SER A 56 7.73 9.36 -6.90
C SER A 56 6.55 9.47 -7.87
N GLY A 57 6.33 8.43 -8.68
CA GLY A 57 5.20 8.38 -9.61
C GLY A 57 3.87 8.54 -8.89
N GLY A 58 3.09 9.56 -9.27
CA GLY A 58 1.83 9.91 -8.64
C GLY A 58 1.89 11.12 -7.70
N ASP A 59 3.08 11.61 -7.37
CA ASP A 59 3.24 12.80 -6.53
C ASP A 59 2.90 14.10 -7.27
N THR A 60 2.47 15.12 -6.52
CA THR A 60 2.14 16.44 -7.04
C THR A 60 3.17 17.47 -6.60
N LEU A 61 3.74 18.22 -7.54
CA LEU A 61 4.63 19.35 -7.26
C LEU A 61 3.86 20.68 -7.32
N ILE A 62 3.97 21.48 -6.27
CA ILE A 62 3.45 22.85 -6.21
C ILE A 62 4.61 23.82 -6.07
N ILE A 63 4.77 24.69 -7.08
CA ILE A 63 5.78 25.75 -7.10
C ILE A 63 5.09 27.04 -6.67
N ARG A 64 5.54 27.62 -5.56
CA ARG A 64 5.06 28.92 -5.05
C ARG A 64 5.87 30.06 -5.67
N ASP A 65 5.32 31.27 -5.62
CA ASP A 65 5.98 32.45 -6.17
C ASP A 65 7.27 32.77 -5.40
N GLY A 66 8.27 33.26 -6.14
CA GLY A 66 9.58 33.61 -5.58
C GLY A 66 10.76 33.28 -6.47
#